data_AF-A0A5G2RBC5-F1
#
_entry.id   AF-A0A5G2RBC5-F1
#
_cell.length_a   1.000
_cell.length_b   1.000
_cell.length_c   1.000
_cell.angle_alpha   90.00
_cell.angle_beta   90.00
_cell.angle_gamma   90.00
#
_symmetry.space_group_name_H-M   'P 1'
#
loop_
_entity.id
_entity.type
_entity.pdbx_description
1 polymer ?
#
loop_
_entity_poly.entity_id
_entity_poly.type
_entity_poly.pdbx_seq_one_letter_code
_entity_poly.pdbx_strand_id
1 'polypeptide(L)'
;MSYAEKPDEITKDEWMEKLNNLHVQRADMNRLIMNYLVTEGFKEAAEKFRMESGIEPSVDLETLDERIKIREMILKGQIQEAIALINSLHPELLDTNRYLYFHLQQQHLIELIRQRETEAALEFAQTQLAEQGEESRECLTEMERTLALLAFDSPEESPFGDLLNMLQRQKVWSEVNQAVLDYENRGVSGPRLDGEKSRQQANLRGPLALASKARQVLRVRGGLCWWRPCRPGYASSAPAALPAPRSLSPSVWHLSDRFSVGSVLGSFSLG
;
A
#
# COMPACT_ATOMS: atom_id res chain seq x y z
N MET A 1 -50.64 -0.84 -20.44
CA MET A 1 -50.18 -2.23 -20.59
C MET A 1 -48.68 -2.19 -20.81
N SER A 2 -47.87 -2.49 -19.80
CA SER A 2 -46.41 -2.52 -19.92
C SER A 2 -45.96 -3.98 -19.93
N TYR A 3 -45.62 -4.49 -21.10
CA TYR A 3 -44.91 -5.76 -21.19
C TYR A 3 -43.47 -5.48 -20.74
N ALA A 4 -43.11 -6.00 -19.57
CA ALA A 4 -41.72 -6.12 -19.17
C ALA A 4 -41.09 -7.20 -20.06
N GLU A 5 -40.21 -6.80 -20.96
CA GLU A 5 -39.34 -7.74 -21.68
C GLU A 5 -38.53 -8.52 -20.63
N LYS A 6 -38.79 -9.83 -20.53
CA LYS A 6 -37.94 -10.72 -19.73
C LYS A 6 -36.62 -10.87 -20.48
N PRO A 7 -35.45 -10.80 -19.82
CA PRO A 7 -34.18 -11.06 -20.49
C PRO A 7 -34.20 -12.49 -21.04
N ASP A 8 -33.78 -12.65 -22.29
CA ASP A 8 -33.73 -13.95 -22.97
C ASP A 8 -32.90 -14.94 -22.14
N GLU A 9 -33.58 -15.88 -21.48
CA GLU A 9 -32.95 -17.01 -20.79
C GLU A 9 -32.40 -17.98 -21.85
N ILE A 10 -31.15 -17.77 -22.26
CA ILE A 10 -30.42 -18.72 -23.11
C ILE A 10 -30.45 -20.10 -22.44
N THR A 11 -30.94 -21.08 -23.18
CA THR A 11 -30.93 -22.46 -22.71
C THR A 11 -29.52 -23.05 -22.79
N LYS A 12 -29.25 -24.07 -21.97
CA LYS A 12 -27.94 -24.75 -21.97
C LYS A 12 -27.56 -25.28 -23.36
N ASP A 13 -28.54 -25.81 -24.09
CA ASP A 13 -28.30 -26.42 -25.40
C ASP A 13 -27.94 -25.36 -26.45
N GLU A 14 -28.65 -24.22 -26.47
CA GLU A 14 -28.30 -23.06 -27.30
C GLU A 14 -26.92 -22.49 -26.95
N TRP A 15 -26.54 -22.48 -25.67
CA TRP A 15 -25.21 -22.04 -25.24
C TRP A 15 -24.11 -22.98 -25.72
N MET A 16 -24.33 -24.29 -25.63
CA MET A 16 -23.39 -25.31 -26.10
C MET A 16 -23.26 -25.28 -27.63
N GLU A 17 -24.35 -25.05 -28.37
CA GLU A 17 -24.30 -24.87 -29.82
C GLU A 17 -23.49 -23.64 -30.21
N LYS A 18 -23.74 -22.51 -29.55
CA LYS A 18 -22.93 -21.29 -29.73
C LYS A 18 -21.45 -21.54 -29.42
N LEU A 19 -21.15 -22.25 -28.34
CA LEU A 19 -19.77 -22.57 -27.94
C LEU A 19 -19.08 -23.47 -28.96
N ASN A 20 -19.77 -24.51 -29.46
CA ASN A 20 -19.21 -25.41 -30.47
C ASN A 20 -18.95 -24.70 -31.80
N ASN A 21 -19.72 -23.64 -32.11
CA ASN A 21 -19.52 -22.81 -33.28
C ASN A 21 -18.38 -21.78 -33.10
N LEU A 22 -17.89 -21.55 -31.88
CA LEU A 22 -16.74 -20.69 -31.63
C LEU A 22 -15.43 -21.44 -31.94
N HIS A 23 -14.87 -21.18 -33.12
CA HIS A 23 -13.56 -21.70 -33.49
C HIS A 23 -12.46 -20.73 -33.07
N VAL A 24 -11.76 -21.03 -31.97
CA VAL A 24 -10.55 -20.31 -31.56
C VAL A 24 -9.35 -20.94 -32.24
N GLN A 25 -8.63 -20.18 -33.07
CA GLN A 25 -7.46 -20.71 -33.75
C GLN A 25 -6.33 -20.98 -32.74
N ARG A 26 -5.58 -22.06 -32.96
CA ARG A 26 -4.41 -22.38 -32.13
C ARG A 26 -3.37 -21.25 -32.11
N ALA A 27 -3.21 -20.55 -33.24
CA ALA A 27 -2.32 -19.39 -33.33
C ALA A 27 -2.74 -18.26 -32.36
N ASP A 28 -4.04 -17.98 -32.26
CA ASP A 28 -4.57 -16.96 -31.36
C ASP A 28 -4.37 -17.36 -29.89
N MET A 29 -4.60 -18.64 -29.55
CA MET A 29 -4.32 -19.15 -28.21
C MET A 29 -2.84 -19.04 -27.86
N ASN A 30 -1.95 -19.44 -28.78
CA ASN A 30 -0.51 -19.36 -28.55
C ASN A 30 -0.06 -17.90 -28.39
N ARG A 31 -0.63 -16.97 -29.15
CA ARG A 31 -0.36 -15.54 -28.98
C ARG A 31 -0.83 -15.02 -27.62
N LEU A 32 -1.99 -15.43 -27.14
CA LEU A 32 -2.50 -15.07 -25.81
C LEU A 32 -1.60 -15.63 -24.70
N ILE A 33 -1.16 -16.89 -24.81
CA ILE A 33 -0.24 -17.52 -23.85
C ILE A 33 1.10 -16.77 -23.86
N MET A 34 1.67 -16.51 -25.04
CA MET A 34 2.93 -15.75 -25.16
C MET A 34 2.80 -14.37 -24.51
N ASN A 35 1.72 -13.65 -24.81
CA ASN A 35 1.46 -12.35 -24.21
C ASN A 35 1.39 -12.45 -22.68
N TYR A 36 0.65 -13.43 -22.14
CA TYR A 36 0.57 -13.66 -20.70
C TYR A 36 1.95 -13.92 -20.07
N LEU A 37 2.76 -14.79 -20.66
CA LEU A 37 4.09 -15.13 -20.13
C LEU A 37 5.00 -13.90 -20.11
N VAL A 38 4.94 -13.06 -21.14
CA VAL A 38 5.70 -11.80 -21.22
C VAL A 38 5.17 -10.76 -20.23
N THR A 39 3.85 -10.54 -20.16
CA THR A 39 3.24 -9.58 -19.24
C THR A 39 3.39 -9.99 -17.78
N GLU A 40 3.46 -11.28 -17.50
CA GLU A 40 3.79 -11.82 -16.18
C GLU A 40 5.28 -12.10 -16.02
N GLY A 41 6.16 -11.62 -16.90
CA GLY A 41 7.62 -11.72 -16.69
C GLY A 41 8.14 -13.14 -16.46
N PHE A 42 7.48 -14.16 -17.02
CA PHE A 42 7.93 -15.55 -16.99
C PHE A 42 8.90 -15.82 -18.13
N LYS A 43 10.10 -15.21 -18.07
CA LYS A 43 11.12 -15.22 -19.13
C LYS A 43 11.43 -16.64 -19.64
N GLU A 44 11.82 -17.53 -18.74
CA GLU A 44 12.19 -18.91 -19.09
C GLU A 44 11.03 -19.68 -19.78
N ALA A 45 9.80 -19.45 -19.32
CA ALA A 45 8.63 -20.07 -19.92
C ALA A 45 8.33 -19.46 -21.30
N ALA A 46 8.46 -18.15 -21.45
CA ALA A 46 8.30 -17.47 -22.74
C ALA A 46 9.34 -17.94 -23.77
N GLU A 47 10.60 -18.12 -23.36
CA GLU A 47 11.67 -18.63 -24.23
C GLU A 47 11.39 -20.04 -24.73
N LYS A 48 11.02 -20.96 -23.82
CA LYS A 48 10.66 -22.34 -24.19
C LYS A 48 9.40 -22.36 -25.05
N PHE A 49 8.40 -21.57 -24.69
CA PHE A 49 7.15 -21.47 -25.44
C PHE A 49 7.37 -20.91 -26.85
N ARG A 50 8.31 -19.95 -27.03
CA ARG A 50 8.73 -19.46 -28.34
C ARG A 50 9.31 -20.58 -29.20
N MET A 51 10.21 -21.40 -28.64
CA MET A 51 10.84 -22.51 -29.37
C MET A 51 9.82 -23.56 -29.84
N GLU A 52 8.81 -23.86 -29.01
CA GLU A 52 7.79 -24.87 -29.33
C GLU A 52 6.68 -24.35 -30.25
N SER A 53 6.23 -23.10 -30.03
CA SER A 53 5.08 -22.54 -30.74
C SER A 53 5.45 -21.74 -31.98
N GLY A 54 6.71 -21.32 -32.12
CA GLY A 54 7.19 -20.41 -33.17
C GLY A 54 6.65 -18.99 -33.07
N ILE A 55 5.93 -18.64 -31.99
CA ILE A 55 5.41 -17.28 -31.76
C ILE A 55 6.52 -16.41 -31.19
N GLU A 56 6.82 -15.31 -31.87
CA GLU A 56 7.74 -14.29 -31.35
C GLU A 56 7.03 -13.39 -30.31
N PRO A 57 7.71 -13.03 -29.21
CA PRO A 57 7.19 -12.08 -28.23
C PRO A 57 7.12 -10.67 -28.82
N SER A 58 6.18 -9.86 -28.34
CA SER A 58 6.00 -8.47 -28.79
C SER A 58 7.04 -7.50 -28.24
N VAL A 59 7.80 -7.93 -27.23
CA VAL A 59 8.86 -7.16 -26.58
C VAL A 59 10.11 -8.02 -26.50
N ASP A 60 11.26 -7.36 -26.37
CA ASP A 60 12.51 -8.06 -26.13
C ASP A 60 12.46 -8.76 -24.75
N LEU A 61 12.91 -10.01 -24.69
CA LEU A 61 12.86 -10.80 -23.46
C LEU A 61 13.90 -10.35 -22.44
N GLU A 62 14.92 -9.61 -22.87
CA GLU A 62 15.95 -9.04 -21.97
C GLU A 62 15.38 -7.92 -21.09
N THR A 63 14.39 -7.17 -21.55
CA THR A 63 13.74 -6.13 -20.72
C THR A 63 12.91 -6.74 -19.58
N LEU A 64 12.59 -8.03 -19.65
CA LEU A 64 11.90 -8.74 -18.58
C LEU A 64 12.77 -8.89 -17.33
N ASP A 65 14.10 -8.91 -17.45
CA ASP A 65 15.00 -9.12 -16.32
C ASP A 65 14.87 -8.02 -15.27
N GLU A 66 14.68 -6.78 -15.72
CA GLU A 66 14.44 -5.63 -14.86
C GLU A 66 13.13 -5.76 -14.08
N ARG A 67 12.05 -6.12 -14.77
CA ARG A 67 10.73 -6.36 -14.15
C ARG A 67 10.75 -7.56 -13.18
N ILE A 68 11.47 -8.62 -13.52
CA ILE A 68 11.66 -9.79 -12.65
C ILE A 68 12.40 -9.38 -11.37
N LYS A 69 13.46 -8.56 -11.47
CA LYS A 69 14.17 -8.03 -10.29
C LYS A 69 13.26 -7.20 -9.39
N ILE A 70 12.44 -6.30 -9.95
CA ILE A 70 11.47 -5.52 -9.19
C ILE A 70 10.49 -6.44 -8.45
N ARG A 71 9.93 -7.44 -9.15
CA ARG A 71 9.04 -8.45 -8.54
C ARG A 71 9.70 -9.15 -7.37
N GLU A 72 10.90 -9.65 -7.56
CA GLU A 72 11.61 -10.40 -6.52
C GLU A 72 11.79 -9.58 -5.25
N MET A 73 12.22 -8.32 -5.38
CA MET A 73 12.38 -7.43 -4.22
C MET A 73 11.05 -7.20 -3.50
N ILE A 74 9.96 -6.97 -4.24
CA ILE A 74 8.63 -6.80 -3.63
C ILE A 74 8.18 -8.08 -2.91
N LEU A 75 8.32 -9.24 -3.54
CA LEU A 75 7.91 -10.52 -2.95
C LEU A 75 8.79 -10.93 -1.75
N LYS A 76 10.08 -10.54 -1.74
CA LYS A 76 10.99 -10.71 -0.59
C LYS A 76 10.71 -9.73 0.55
N GLY A 77 9.97 -8.65 0.29
CA GLY A 77 9.67 -7.58 1.26
C GLY A 77 10.71 -6.46 1.29
N GLN A 78 11.62 -6.41 0.32
CA GLN A 78 12.64 -5.35 0.17
C GLN A 78 12.04 -4.15 -0.58
N ILE A 79 11.03 -3.51 0.02
CA ILE A 79 10.21 -2.51 -0.68
C ILE A 79 10.99 -1.22 -1.01
N GLN A 80 11.88 -0.76 -0.11
CA GLN A 80 12.68 0.45 -0.36
C GLN A 80 13.67 0.25 -1.52
N GLU A 81 14.30 -0.94 -1.60
CA GLU A 81 15.16 -1.30 -2.74
C GLU A 81 14.35 -1.36 -4.04
N ALA A 82 13.12 -1.90 -3.99
CA ALA A 82 12.23 -1.92 -5.14
C ALA A 82 11.85 -0.50 -5.61
N ILE A 83 11.52 0.41 -4.69
CA ILE A 83 11.24 1.82 -5.01
C ILE A 83 12.45 2.49 -5.67
N ALA A 84 13.64 2.29 -5.11
CA ALA A 84 14.87 2.85 -5.67
C ALA A 84 15.13 2.33 -7.09
N LEU A 85 14.96 1.02 -7.32
CA LEU A 85 15.12 0.44 -8.65
C LEU A 85 14.05 0.98 -9.63
N ILE A 86 12.79 1.08 -9.21
CA ILE A 86 11.72 1.65 -10.05
C ILE A 86 12.08 3.08 -10.47
N ASN A 87 12.51 3.94 -9.54
CA ASN A 87 12.89 5.32 -9.86
C ASN A 87 14.14 5.40 -10.76
N SER A 88 15.02 4.41 -10.69
CA SER A 88 16.21 4.35 -11.56
C SER A 88 15.88 3.93 -12.99
N LEU A 89 14.91 3.04 -13.17
CA LEU A 89 14.53 2.48 -14.48
C LEU A 89 13.42 3.29 -15.16
N HIS A 90 12.44 3.73 -14.39
CA HIS A 90 11.27 4.48 -14.86
C HIS A 90 11.14 5.79 -14.07
N PRO A 91 11.96 6.81 -14.41
CA PRO A 91 11.86 8.12 -13.79
C PRO A 91 10.42 8.67 -13.90
N GLU A 92 9.95 9.35 -12.87
CA GLU A 92 8.62 9.98 -12.79
C GLU A 92 7.42 9.00 -12.68
N LEU A 93 7.61 7.68 -12.74
CA LEU A 93 6.51 6.71 -12.62
C LEU A 93 5.77 6.86 -11.29
N LEU A 94 6.52 6.94 -10.19
CA LEU A 94 5.97 7.07 -8.85
C LEU A 94 5.48 8.50 -8.56
N ASP A 95 6.09 9.51 -9.19
CA ASP A 95 5.64 10.91 -9.08
C ASP A 95 4.28 11.13 -9.76
N THR A 96 4.08 10.48 -10.91
CA THR A 96 2.83 10.55 -11.69
C THR A 96 1.71 9.72 -11.07
N ASN A 97 2.06 8.63 -10.36
CA ASN A 97 1.10 7.70 -9.76
C ASN A 97 1.23 7.66 -8.23
N ARG A 98 0.68 8.70 -7.58
CA ARG A 98 0.67 8.84 -6.11
C ARG A 98 0.04 7.67 -5.38
N TYR A 99 -1.02 7.07 -5.92
CA TYR A 99 -1.68 5.92 -5.30
C TYR A 99 -0.77 4.67 -5.28
N LEU A 100 -0.03 4.42 -6.36
CA LEU A 100 0.94 3.33 -6.41
C LEU A 100 2.07 3.55 -5.42
N TYR A 101 2.59 4.78 -5.35
CA TYR A 101 3.61 5.14 -4.38
C TYR A 101 3.11 4.94 -2.95
N PHE A 102 1.88 5.37 -2.64
CA PHE A 102 1.24 5.13 -1.35
C PHE A 102 1.15 3.63 -1.02
N HIS A 103 0.71 2.78 -1.94
CA HIS A 103 0.63 1.33 -1.69
C HIS A 103 2.00 0.69 -1.47
N LEU A 104 3.06 1.15 -2.15
CA LEU A 104 4.42 0.73 -1.86
C LEU A 104 4.86 1.15 -0.46
N GLN A 105 4.59 2.39 -0.05
CA GLN A 105 4.92 2.85 1.31
C GLN A 105 4.10 2.13 2.39
N GLN A 106 2.81 1.86 2.13
CA GLN A 106 1.98 1.03 2.99
C GLN A 106 2.57 -0.38 3.12
N GLN A 107 3.01 -0.99 2.01
CA GLN A 107 3.66 -2.30 2.06
C GLN A 107 4.93 -2.28 2.88
N HIS A 108 5.76 -1.23 2.75
CA HIS A 108 6.95 -1.09 3.58
C HIS A 108 6.61 -1.02 5.07
N LEU A 109 5.58 -0.25 5.45
CA LEU A 109 5.09 -0.21 6.84
C LEU A 109 4.64 -1.60 7.33
N ILE A 110 3.93 -2.36 6.49
CA ILE A 110 3.54 -3.75 6.81
C ILE A 110 4.78 -4.62 7.07
N GLU A 111 5.86 -4.44 6.30
CA GLU A 111 7.11 -5.18 6.51
C GLU A 111 7.82 -4.81 7.82
N LEU A 112 7.84 -3.53 8.20
CA LEU A 112 8.36 -3.11 9.51
C LEU A 112 7.56 -3.73 10.67
N ILE A 113 6.23 -3.77 10.55
CA ILE A 113 5.34 -4.41 11.53
C ILE A 113 5.61 -5.93 11.61
N ARG A 114 5.83 -6.58 10.45
CA ARG A 114 6.16 -8.00 10.37
C ARG A 114 7.48 -8.30 11.08
N GLN A 115 8.48 -7.44 10.93
CA GLN A 115 9.80 -7.54 11.57
C GLN A 115 9.80 -7.14 13.06
N ARG A 116 8.66 -6.71 13.60
CA ARG A 116 8.49 -6.21 14.98
C ARG A 116 9.28 -4.93 15.29
N GLU A 117 9.66 -4.19 14.25
CA GLU A 117 10.34 -2.89 14.37
C GLU A 117 9.33 -1.78 14.65
N THR A 118 8.69 -1.83 15.82
CA THR A 118 7.56 -0.94 16.14
C THR A 118 7.94 0.55 16.18
N GLU A 119 9.16 0.87 16.62
CA GLU A 119 9.66 2.25 16.67
C GLU A 119 9.85 2.82 15.26
N ALA A 120 10.55 2.08 14.38
CA ALA A 120 10.74 2.45 12.99
C ALA A 120 9.40 2.55 12.24
N ALA A 121 8.47 1.63 12.49
CA ALA A 121 7.12 1.67 11.91
C ALA A 121 6.35 2.95 12.31
N LEU A 122 6.44 3.35 13.57
CA LEU A 122 5.79 4.56 14.07
C LEU A 122 6.43 5.83 13.53
N GLU A 123 7.76 5.90 13.49
CA GLU A 123 8.50 7.02 12.92
C GLU A 123 8.18 7.18 11.44
N PHE A 124 8.19 6.08 10.69
CA PHE A 124 7.86 6.05 9.27
C PHE A 124 6.41 6.51 9.01
N ALA A 125 5.46 6.03 9.81
CA ALA A 125 4.07 6.43 9.70
C ALA A 125 3.84 7.93 10.00
N GLN A 126 4.61 8.49 10.93
CA GLN A 126 4.51 9.91 11.30
C GLN A 126 5.14 10.85 10.27
N THR A 127 6.26 10.43 9.67
CA THR A 127 7.04 11.28 8.77
C THR A 127 6.55 11.21 7.32
N GLN A 128 6.37 10.00 6.79
CA GLN A 128 6.15 9.78 5.35
C GLN A 128 4.67 9.65 4.98
N LEU A 129 3.85 9.12 5.89
CA LEU A 129 2.45 8.78 5.60
C LEU A 129 1.43 9.80 6.12
N ALA A 130 1.82 10.69 7.03
CA ALA A 130 0.93 11.73 7.56
C ALA A 130 0.45 12.70 6.47
N GLU A 131 1.35 13.12 5.57
CA GLU A 131 1.02 14.03 4.46
C GLU A 131 0.17 13.34 3.37
N GLN A 132 0.37 12.04 3.16
CA GLN A 132 -0.33 11.27 2.12
C GLN A 132 -1.75 10.85 2.50
N GLY A 133 -2.03 10.73 3.81
CA GLY A 133 -3.37 10.35 4.28
C GLY A 133 -4.43 11.43 4.03
N GLU A 134 -4.07 12.70 3.92
CA GLU A 134 -5.05 13.77 3.73
C GLU A 134 -5.69 13.78 2.32
N GLU A 135 -5.12 13.05 1.36
CA GLU A 135 -5.48 13.15 -0.06
C GLU A 135 -6.70 12.30 -0.45
N SER A 136 -6.94 11.17 0.23
CA SER A 136 -8.05 10.25 -0.07
C SER A 136 -8.57 9.50 1.15
N ARG A 137 -9.89 9.37 1.25
CA ARG A 137 -10.57 8.65 2.34
C ARG A 137 -10.30 7.14 2.31
N GLU A 138 -10.06 6.60 1.11
CA GLU A 138 -9.66 5.21 0.92
C GLU A 138 -8.27 4.97 1.50
N CYS A 139 -7.29 5.83 1.18
CA CYS A 139 -5.92 5.76 1.72
C CYS A 139 -5.91 5.81 3.26
N LEU A 140 -6.74 6.68 3.85
CA LEU A 140 -6.92 6.73 5.32
C LEU A 140 -7.41 5.41 5.90
N THR A 141 -8.40 4.79 5.25
CA THR A 141 -8.98 3.54 5.75
C THR A 141 -7.93 2.42 5.72
N GLU A 142 -7.16 2.33 4.64
CA GLU A 142 -6.07 1.36 4.49
C GLU A 142 -4.94 1.59 5.52
N MET A 143 -4.62 2.85 5.80
CA MET A 143 -3.63 3.21 6.81
C MET A 143 -4.11 2.91 8.24
N GLU A 144 -5.36 3.22 8.57
CA GLU A 144 -5.96 2.89 9.88
C GLU A 144 -5.92 1.38 10.14
N ARG A 145 -6.21 0.55 9.12
CA ARG A 145 -6.12 -0.91 9.21
C ARG A 145 -4.68 -1.37 9.46
N THR A 146 -3.73 -0.80 8.73
CA THR A 146 -2.30 -1.14 8.86
C THR A 146 -1.77 -0.77 10.24
N LEU A 147 -2.05 0.44 10.71
CA LEU A 147 -1.63 0.90 12.04
C LEU A 147 -2.33 0.17 13.19
N ALA A 148 -3.56 -0.32 12.98
CA ALA A 148 -4.24 -1.13 13.97
C ALA A 148 -3.49 -2.43 14.28
N LEU A 149 -2.64 -2.95 13.37
CA LEU A 149 -1.78 -4.10 13.65
C LEU A 149 -0.80 -3.85 14.81
N LEU A 150 -0.33 -2.61 14.99
CA LEU A 150 0.58 -2.23 16.08
C LEU A 150 -0.09 -2.30 17.47
N ALA A 151 -1.41 -2.40 17.53
CA ALA A 151 -2.15 -2.51 18.80
C ALA A 151 -2.23 -3.94 19.35
N PHE A 152 -1.71 -4.93 18.62
CA PHE A 152 -1.72 -6.33 19.00
C PHE A 152 -0.29 -6.84 19.23
N ASP A 153 -0.10 -7.66 20.27
CA ASP A 153 1.19 -8.33 20.51
C ASP A 153 1.54 -9.32 19.38
N SER A 154 0.49 -9.99 18.87
CA SER A 154 0.53 -10.86 17.70
C SER A 154 -0.32 -10.25 16.57
N PRO A 155 0.25 -9.49 15.63
CA PRO A 155 -0.50 -8.82 14.57
C PRO A 155 -1.14 -9.79 13.56
N GLU A 156 -0.73 -11.06 13.51
CA GLU A 156 -1.40 -12.08 12.66
C GLU A 156 -2.77 -12.50 13.21
N GLU A 157 -2.98 -12.39 14.53
CA GLU A 157 -4.28 -12.67 15.17
C GLU A 157 -5.24 -11.47 15.07
N SER A 158 -4.76 -10.36 14.52
CA SER A 158 -5.58 -9.17 14.27
C SER A 158 -6.64 -9.47 13.21
N PRO A 159 -7.82 -8.81 13.26
CA PRO A 159 -8.77 -8.82 12.16
C PRO A 159 -8.21 -8.29 10.83
N PHE A 160 -7.02 -7.69 10.85
CA PHE A 160 -6.29 -7.22 9.66
C PHE A 160 -5.02 -8.05 9.37
N GLY A 161 -4.89 -9.25 9.96
CA GLY A 161 -3.76 -10.14 9.72
C GLY A 161 -3.61 -10.57 8.26
N ASP A 162 -4.68 -10.44 7.46
CA ASP A 162 -4.66 -10.64 6.01
C ASP A 162 -3.63 -9.76 5.29
N LEU A 163 -3.37 -8.56 5.80
CA LEU A 163 -2.35 -7.64 5.28
C LEU A 163 -0.93 -8.19 5.40
N LEU A 164 -0.67 -9.10 6.34
CA LEU A 164 0.64 -9.75 6.52
C LEU A 164 0.83 -10.94 5.58
N ASN A 165 -0.18 -11.36 4.82
CA ASN A 165 -0.05 -12.51 3.94
C ASN A 165 0.76 -12.21 2.68
N MET A 166 1.31 -13.25 2.07
CA MET A 166 2.01 -13.17 0.78
C MET A 166 1.12 -12.61 -0.34
N LEU A 167 -0.19 -12.83 -0.26
CA LEU A 167 -1.18 -12.30 -1.21
C LEU A 167 -1.16 -10.77 -1.27
N GLN A 168 -0.88 -10.09 -0.15
CA GLN A 168 -0.78 -8.63 -0.13
C GLN A 168 0.45 -8.15 -0.93
N ARG A 169 1.60 -8.81 -0.79
CA ARG A 169 2.80 -8.52 -1.61
C ARG A 169 2.53 -8.77 -3.10
N GLN A 170 1.82 -9.85 -3.42
CA GLN A 170 1.43 -10.16 -4.81
C GLN A 170 0.50 -9.10 -5.40
N LYS A 171 -0.46 -8.59 -4.61
CA LYS A 171 -1.33 -7.49 -5.02
C LYS A 171 -0.52 -6.23 -5.36
N VAL A 172 0.37 -5.82 -4.46
CA VAL A 172 1.24 -4.65 -4.69
C VAL A 172 2.11 -4.84 -5.92
N TRP A 173 2.70 -6.02 -6.09
CA TRP A 173 3.43 -6.36 -7.31
C TRP A 173 2.55 -6.25 -8.56
N SER A 174 1.32 -6.79 -8.55
CA SER A 174 0.42 -6.72 -9.71
C SER A 174 0.13 -5.28 -10.12
N GLU A 175 -0.01 -4.38 -9.15
CA GLU A 175 -0.24 -2.95 -9.41
C GLU A 175 1.03 -2.29 -9.98
N VAL A 176 2.20 -2.58 -9.42
CA VAL A 176 3.49 -2.11 -9.96
C VAL A 176 3.72 -2.61 -11.38
N ASN A 177 3.48 -3.91 -11.62
CA ASN A 177 3.66 -4.54 -12.93
C ASN A 177 2.79 -3.86 -13.97
N GLN A 178 1.51 -3.62 -13.65
CA GLN A 178 0.61 -2.94 -14.56
C GLN A 178 1.05 -1.51 -14.83
N ALA A 179 1.49 -0.77 -13.80
CA ALA A 179 1.94 0.60 -13.96
C ALA A 179 3.21 0.71 -14.80
N VAL A 180 4.16 -0.22 -14.62
CA VAL A 180 5.37 -0.33 -15.45
C VAL A 180 5.01 -0.61 -16.91
N LEU A 181 4.16 -1.60 -17.17
CA LEU A 181 3.69 -1.90 -18.53
C LEU A 181 2.95 -0.70 -19.15
N ASP A 182 2.11 -0.02 -18.37
CA ASP A 182 1.40 1.18 -18.82
C ASP A 182 2.38 2.33 -19.13
N TYR A 183 3.48 2.45 -18.39
CA TYR A 183 4.53 3.46 -18.61
C TYR A 183 5.35 3.16 -19.87
N GLU A 184 5.84 1.93 -20.02
CA GLU A 184 6.59 1.48 -21.20
C GLU A 184 5.77 1.65 -22.49
N ASN A 185 4.46 1.35 -22.43
CA ASN A 185 3.56 1.50 -23.57
C ASN A 185 3.26 2.96 -23.95
N ARG A 186 3.35 3.92 -23.01
CA ARG A 186 3.19 5.36 -23.31
C ARG A 186 4.29 5.88 -24.24
N GLY A 187 5.46 5.26 -24.26
CA GLY A 187 6.54 5.58 -25.20
C GLY A 187 6.26 5.17 -26.64
N VAL A 188 5.26 4.31 -26.89
CA VAL A 188 5.04 3.64 -28.19
C VAL A 188 3.75 4.10 -28.91
N SER A 189 2.82 4.83 -28.28
CA SER A 189 1.61 5.33 -28.96
C SER A 189 0.96 6.54 -28.28
N GLY A 190 0.49 7.51 -29.09
CA GLY A 190 -0.31 8.67 -28.69
C GLY A 190 -1.68 8.33 -28.07
N PRO A 191 -2.58 9.32 -27.92
CA PRO A 191 -3.44 9.51 -26.75
C PRO A 191 -4.34 8.31 -26.44
N ARG A 192 -4.36 7.93 -25.16
CA ARG A 192 -5.12 6.82 -24.59
C ARG A 192 -6.53 7.28 -24.21
N LEU A 193 -7.53 6.46 -24.53
CA LEU A 193 -8.89 6.61 -24.03
C LEU A 193 -8.93 6.15 -22.57
N ASP A 194 -9.39 7.04 -21.69
CA ASP A 194 -9.60 6.78 -20.27
C ASP A 194 -10.74 5.76 -20.10
N GLY A 195 -10.37 4.51 -19.84
CA GLY A 195 -11.29 3.44 -19.43
C GLY A 195 -11.29 3.31 -17.91
N GLU A 196 -12.38 3.76 -17.29
CA GLU A 196 -12.70 3.60 -15.88
C GLU A 196 -12.48 2.15 -15.41
N LYS A 197 -11.49 1.92 -14.53
CA LYS A 197 -11.42 0.69 -13.75
C LYS A 197 -12.31 0.83 -12.52
N SER A 198 -13.56 0.40 -12.68
CA SER A 198 -14.50 0.15 -11.58
C SER A 198 -13.87 -0.80 -10.56
N ARG A 199 -13.51 -0.24 -9.40
CA ARG A 199 -13.14 -1.00 -8.19
C ARG A 199 -14.36 -1.78 -7.72
N GLN A 200 -14.34 -3.10 -7.86
CA GLN A 200 -15.21 -3.98 -7.08
C GLN A 200 -14.69 -4.00 -5.63
N GLN A 201 -15.21 -3.10 -4.80
CA GLN A 201 -15.08 -3.23 -3.36
C GLN A 201 -16.13 -4.25 -2.88
N ALA A 202 -15.64 -5.42 -2.48
CA ALA A 202 -16.40 -6.31 -1.62
C ALA A 202 -16.58 -5.63 -0.25
N ASN A 203 -17.84 -5.52 0.14
CA ASN A 203 -18.33 -4.93 1.37
C ASN A 203 -17.81 -5.70 2.60
N LEU A 204 -16.87 -5.13 3.35
CA LEU A 204 -16.51 -5.56 4.70
C LEU A 204 -16.74 -4.40 5.67
N ARG A 205 -17.98 -4.25 6.13
CA ARG A 205 -18.30 -3.47 7.35
C ARG A 205 -17.77 -4.25 8.56
N GLY A 206 -16.53 -3.97 8.95
CA GLY A 206 -15.94 -4.33 10.25
C GLY A 206 -16.02 -3.18 11.27
N PRO A 207 -15.98 -3.45 12.59
CA PRO A 207 -16.45 -2.53 13.62
C PRO A 207 -15.47 -1.37 13.90
N LEU A 208 -15.98 -0.15 13.75
CA LEU A 208 -15.36 1.16 14.11
C LEU A 208 -14.74 1.23 15.53
N ALA A 209 -15.04 0.26 16.40
CA ALA A 209 -14.53 0.18 17.77
C ALA A 209 -13.02 -0.13 17.85
N LEU A 210 -12.45 -0.85 16.88
CA LEU A 210 -11.02 -1.20 16.88
C LEU A 210 -10.12 -0.04 16.45
N ALA A 211 -10.58 0.79 15.51
CA ALA A 211 -9.90 2.02 15.13
C ALA A 211 -9.82 3.00 16.32
N SER A 212 -10.80 2.99 17.23
CA SER A 212 -10.75 3.76 18.48
C SER A 212 -9.71 3.22 19.47
N LYS A 213 -9.43 1.90 19.48
CA LYS A 213 -8.41 1.29 20.34
C LYS A 213 -7.00 1.53 19.80
N ALA A 214 -6.80 1.46 18.47
CA ALA A 214 -5.59 1.90 17.81
C ALA A 214 -5.31 3.39 18.10
N ARG A 215 -6.33 4.26 17.98
CA ARG A 215 -6.26 5.68 18.39
C ARG A 215 -5.87 5.88 19.86
N GLN A 216 -6.33 5.02 20.77
CA GLN A 216 -6.02 5.10 22.21
C GLN A 216 -4.57 4.64 22.52
N VAL A 217 -4.10 3.57 21.90
CA VAL A 217 -2.71 3.06 22.05
C VAL A 217 -1.70 4.08 21.51
N LEU A 218 -2.01 4.70 20.36
CA LEU A 218 -1.23 5.77 19.76
C LEU A 218 -1.25 7.09 20.58
N ARG A 219 -2.27 7.30 21.42
CA ARG A 219 -2.36 8.43 22.35
C ARG A 219 -1.56 8.22 23.65
N VAL A 220 -1.46 6.99 24.15
CA VAL A 220 -0.75 6.65 25.40
C VAL A 220 0.78 6.59 25.20
N ARG A 221 1.26 6.31 23.99
CA ARG A 221 2.70 6.29 23.65
C ARG A 221 3.28 7.63 23.14
N GLY A 222 2.54 8.73 23.28
CA GLY A 222 3.10 10.08 23.22
C GLY A 222 3.53 10.63 21.85
N GLY A 223 2.74 10.44 20.78
CA GLY A 223 3.15 11.00 19.46
C GLY A 223 2.10 11.33 18.40
N LEU A 224 0.79 11.08 18.59
CA LEU A 224 -0.17 11.20 17.48
C LEU A 224 -1.35 12.12 17.77
N CYS A 225 -1.12 13.43 17.56
CA CYS A 225 -2.14 14.48 17.55
C CYS A 225 -2.49 14.90 16.10
N TRP A 226 -2.72 13.97 15.18
CA TRP A 226 -2.86 14.33 13.75
C TRP A 226 -4.19 13.98 13.07
N TRP A 227 -5.12 13.31 13.75
CA TRP A 227 -6.37 12.85 13.12
C TRP A 227 -7.62 13.37 13.84
N ARG A 228 -7.86 14.69 13.76
CA ARG A 228 -9.20 15.25 13.98
C ARG A 228 -9.94 15.30 12.63
N PRO A 229 -11.21 14.87 12.54
CA PRO A 229 -12.01 15.16 11.37
C PRO A 229 -12.19 16.68 11.26
N CYS A 230 -11.78 17.29 10.15
CA CYS A 230 -12.27 18.62 9.81
C CYS A 230 -13.79 18.53 9.66
N ARG A 231 -14.54 19.16 10.57
CA ARG A 231 -15.98 19.40 10.35
C ARG A 231 -16.10 20.37 9.17
N PRO A 232 -16.88 20.04 8.11
CA PRO A 232 -17.17 21.01 7.08
C PRO A 232 -18.20 22.00 7.62
N GLY A 233 -17.87 23.29 7.60
CA GLY A 233 -18.78 24.39 7.91
C GLY A 233 -18.41 25.16 9.18
N TYR A 234 -17.50 26.13 9.03
CA TYR A 234 -17.63 27.52 9.49
C TYR A 234 -16.35 28.25 9.07
N ALA A 235 -16.38 28.87 7.89
CA ALA A 235 -15.55 30.04 7.66
C ALA A 235 -16.08 31.18 8.55
N SER A 236 -15.17 32.00 9.06
CA SER A 236 -15.40 33.18 9.90
C SER A 236 -15.44 32.95 11.42
N SER A 237 -14.26 32.90 12.04
CA SER A 237 -13.82 33.85 13.07
C SER A 237 -12.53 33.34 13.72
N ALA A 238 -11.43 34.06 13.48
CA ALA A 238 -10.21 33.88 14.26
C ALA A 238 -10.43 34.46 15.67
N PRO A 239 -10.12 33.76 16.77
CA PRO A 239 -9.90 34.43 18.04
C PRO A 239 -8.48 35.00 18.07
N ALA A 240 -8.41 36.23 18.55
CA ALA A 240 -7.28 37.13 18.55
C ALA A 240 -6.00 36.53 19.18
N ALA A 241 -4.86 36.98 18.62
CA ALA A 241 -3.54 36.87 19.21
C ALA A 241 -3.57 37.36 20.67
N LEU A 242 -3.13 36.50 21.61
CA LEU A 242 -2.74 36.93 22.94
C LEU A 242 -1.33 37.56 22.87
N PRO A 243 -1.09 38.68 23.56
CA PRO A 243 0.16 39.42 23.44
C PRO A 243 1.31 38.76 24.21
N ALA A 244 2.51 38.87 23.65
CA ALA A 244 3.75 38.49 24.31
C ALA A 244 4.01 39.33 25.58
N PRO A 245 4.51 38.75 26.68
CA PRO A 245 5.03 39.53 27.79
C PRO A 245 6.46 39.99 27.47
N ARG A 246 6.65 41.32 27.39
CA ARG A 246 7.98 41.95 27.43
C ARG A 246 8.33 42.35 28.87
N SER A 247 9.60 42.09 29.19
CA SER A 247 10.49 42.75 30.17
C SER A 247 10.15 42.67 31.66
N LEU A 248 10.89 41.82 32.37
CA LEU A 248 11.47 42.17 33.68
C LEU A 248 12.98 41.94 33.60
N SER A 249 13.73 42.99 33.91
CA SER A 249 15.20 43.04 33.94
C SER A 249 15.77 42.43 35.23
N PRO A 250 17.09 42.19 35.31
CA PRO A 250 17.71 41.24 36.23
C PRO A 250 18.12 41.88 37.55
N SER A 251 17.98 41.16 38.66
CA SER A 251 18.77 41.34 39.89
C SER A 251 18.58 40.16 40.86
N VAL A 252 19.67 39.41 41.05
CA VAL A 252 20.21 38.87 42.31
C VAL A 252 19.26 38.04 43.19
N TRP A 253 19.58 36.75 43.45
CA TRP A 253 19.88 36.18 44.78
C TRP A 253 20.44 34.74 44.64
N HIS A 254 21.73 34.64 44.94
CA HIS A 254 22.55 33.58 45.53
C HIS A 254 22.17 32.07 45.53
N LEU A 255 23.19 31.28 45.13
CA LEU A 255 23.54 29.93 45.59
C LEU A 255 23.38 29.76 47.12
N SER A 256 22.80 28.64 47.54
CA SER A 256 23.45 27.66 48.44
C SER A 256 22.58 26.39 48.49
N ASP A 257 23.06 25.26 47.99
CA ASP A 257 23.97 24.33 48.69
C ASP A 257 23.17 23.36 49.58
N ARG A 258 23.23 22.06 49.27
CA ARG A 258 23.49 20.93 50.21
C ARG A 258 22.69 19.62 50.01
N PHE A 259 23.50 18.56 49.82
CA PHE A 259 23.41 17.18 50.35
C PHE A 259 22.24 16.29 49.85
N SER A 260 22.40 14.98 49.60
CA SER A 260 23.56 14.09 49.63
C SER A 260 23.27 12.82 48.83
N VAL A 261 24.35 12.32 48.24
CA VAL A 261 24.65 10.99 47.72
C VAL A 261 24.34 9.86 48.72
N GLY A 262 23.99 8.68 48.22
CA GLY A 262 24.77 7.47 48.57
C GLY A 262 24.07 6.34 49.32
N SER A 263 23.89 5.23 48.59
CA SER A 263 24.09 3.81 48.95
C SER A 263 24.01 3.36 50.41
N VAL A 264 23.19 2.33 50.66
CA VAL A 264 23.54 1.22 51.57
C VAL A 264 23.06 -0.12 50.98
N LEU A 265 24.00 -1.04 50.87
CA LEU A 265 23.89 -2.48 50.57
C LEU A 265 23.25 -3.26 51.75
N GLY A 266 22.63 -4.42 51.51
CA GLY A 266 22.50 -5.43 52.57
C GLY A 266 21.37 -6.46 52.44
N SER A 267 21.64 -7.54 51.70
CA SER A 267 21.51 -8.98 52.03
C SER A 267 20.46 -9.55 53.02
N PHE A 268 20.07 -10.81 52.72
CA PHE A 268 19.44 -11.87 53.56
C PHE A 268 17.92 -11.74 53.84
N SER A 269 17.07 -12.78 53.90
CA SER A 269 17.15 -14.25 53.80
C SER A 269 15.72 -14.80 53.64
N LEU A 270 15.62 -16.04 53.16
CA LEU A 270 14.53 -17.02 53.18
C LEU A 270 13.27 -16.75 54.04
N GLY A 271 12.12 -17.00 53.41
CA GLY A 271 10.82 -17.34 54.00
C GLY A 271 9.95 -17.99 52.95
#